data_AF-A0AB34SKS1-F1
#
_entry.id   AF-A0AB34SKS1-F1
#
_cell.length_a   1.000
_cell.length_b   1.000
_cell.length_c   1.000
_cell.angle_alpha   90.00
_cell.angle_beta   90.00
_cell.angle_gamma   90.00
#
_symmetry.space_group_name_H-M   'P 1'
#
loop_
_entity.id
_entity.type
_entity.pdbx_description
1 polymer ?
#
loop_
_entity_poly.entity_id
_entity_poly.type
_entity_poly.pdbx_seq_one_letter_code
_entity_poly.pdbx_strand_id
1 'polypeptide(L)'
;MNREPYNEFLLIMPEGTCKGFNDFESAKAYINIYYERAIDENIDDDDENDMTEIGSGDTRINICTKLGVEEGKCELYKTEEVINKISDELVFDTEKKEIVERLCEADIDFNIYDNNLDLLISDVEPIDIMETYGEID
;
A
#
# COMPACT_ATOMS: atom_id res chain seq x y z
N MET A 1 -14.11 -16.20 -17.34
CA MET A 1 -13.50 -17.03 -16.27
C MET A 1 -13.84 -16.32 -14.98
N ASN A 2 -14.71 -16.89 -14.14
CA ASN A 2 -14.98 -16.33 -12.80
C ASN A 2 -14.01 -17.01 -11.83
N ARG A 3 -12.78 -16.50 -11.75
CA ARG A 3 -11.91 -16.82 -10.61
C ARG A 3 -12.07 -15.66 -9.63
N GLU A 4 -12.60 -15.97 -8.46
CA GLU A 4 -12.62 -15.03 -7.36
C GLU A 4 -11.18 -14.84 -6.86
N PRO A 5 -10.78 -13.61 -6.48
CA PRO A 5 -9.48 -13.40 -5.89
C PRO A 5 -9.36 -14.19 -4.58
N TYR A 6 -8.19 -14.80 -4.34
CA TYR A 6 -7.95 -15.46 -3.05
C TYR A 6 -7.92 -14.44 -1.92
N ASN A 7 -7.27 -13.29 -2.16
CA ASN A 7 -7.12 -12.20 -1.21
C ASN A 7 -8.17 -11.13 -1.45
N GLU A 8 -8.90 -10.71 -0.41
CA GLU A 8 -9.91 -9.64 -0.50
C GLU A 8 -9.28 -8.26 -0.79
N PHE A 9 -8.10 -8.02 -0.22
CA PHE A 9 -7.38 -6.75 -0.32
C PHE A 9 -6.02 -6.91 -1.01
N LEU A 10 -5.69 -5.93 -1.83
CA LEU A 10 -4.40 -5.77 -2.49
C LEU A 10 -3.71 -4.52 -1.92
N LEU A 11 -2.59 -4.71 -1.23
CA LEU A 11 -1.70 -3.64 -0.80
C LEU A 11 -0.64 -3.41 -1.86
N ILE A 12 -0.45 -2.15 -2.23
CA ILE A 12 0.65 -1.66 -3.06
C ILE A 12 1.56 -0.83 -2.17
N MET A 13 2.82 -1.25 -2.07
CA MET A 13 3.86 -0.51 -1.37
C MET A 13 4.36 0.66 -2.24
N PRO A 14 5.00 1.69 -1.66
CA PRO A 14 5.47 2.86 -2.41
C PRO A 14 6.38 2.51 -3.60
N GLU A 15 7.25 1.51 -3.43
CA GLU A 15 8.14 0.99 -4.46
C GLU A 15 7.43 0.09 -5.50
N GLY A 16 6.12 -0.10 -5.38
CA GLY A 16 5.25 -0.78 -6.33
C GLY A 16 5.04 -2.27 -6.03
N THR A 17 5.66 -2.82 -4.98
CA THR A 17 5.47 -4.21 -4.58
C THR A 17 4.04 -4.46 -4.13
N CYS A 18 3.40 -5.48 -4.68
CA CYS A 18 2.06 -5.93 -4.32
C CYS A 18 2.09 -6.98 -3.21
N LYS A 19 1.08 -6.95 -2.34
CA LYS A 19 0.84 -7.99 -1.33
C LYS A 19 -0.64 -8.21 -1.08
N GLY A 20 -1.05 -9.47 -0.98
CA GLY A 20 -2.43 -9.85 -0.73
C GLY A 20 -2.76 -10.01 0.75
N PHE A 21 -3.97 -9.60 1.14
CA PHE A 21 -4.54 -9.82 2.48
C PHE A 21 -6.00 -10.28 2.40
N ASN A 22 -6.40 -11.13 3.33
CA ASN A 22 -7.79 -11.60 3.44
C ASN A 22 -8.66 -10.71 4.33
N ASP A 23 -8.04 -9.82 5.10
CA ASP A 23 -8.75 -8.94 6.02
C ASP A 23 -8.05 -7.58 6.11
N PHE A 24 -8.86 -6.55 6.34
CA PHE A 24 -8.42 -5.15 6.41
C PHE A 24 -7.45 -4.90 7.57
N GLU A 25 -7.68 -5.51 8.74
CA GLU A 25 -6.85 -5.32 9.94
C GLU A 25 -5.42 -5.82 9.73
N SER A 26 -5.23 -6.96 9.07
CA SER A 26 -3.91 -7.49 8.72
C SER A 26 -3.16 -6.57 7.75
N ALA A 27 -3.87 -6.00 6.76
CA ALA A 27 -3.29 -5.03 5.84
C ALA A 27 -2.87 -3.75 6.58
N LYS A 28 -3.75 -3.21 7.43
CA LYS A 28 -3.48 -2.03 8.27
C LYS A 28 -2.29 -2.27 9.20
N ALA A 29 -2.25 -3.41 9.88
CA ALA A 29 -1.14 -3.78 10.76
C ALA A 29 0.20 -3.86 9.99
N TYR A 30 0.19 -4.39 8.77
CA TYR A 30 1.39 -4.44 7.92
C TYR A 30 1.90 -3.05 7.56
N ILE A 31 1.02 -2.15 7.16
CA ILE A 31 1.35 -0.76 6.83
C ILE A 31 1.91 -0.03 8.05
N ASN A 32 1.28 -0.21 9.22
CA ASN A 32 1.76 0.37 10.46
C ASN A 32 3.20 -0.09 10.77
N ILE A 33 3.48 -1.39 10.68
CA ILE A 33 4.83 -1.92 10.90
C ILE A 33 5.85 -1.35 9.90
N TYR A 34 5.45 -1.16 8.63
CA TYR A 34 6.31 -0.53 7.63
C TYR A 34 6.69 0.90 8.04
N TYR A 35 5.71 1.73 8.42
CA TYR A 35 5.97 3.10 8.84
C TYR A 35 6.73 3.20 10.18
N GLU A 36 6.44 2.33 11.17
CA GLU A 36 7.24 2.29 12.40
C GLU A 36 8.71 2.02 12.11
N ARG A 37 9.01 1.06 11.24
CA ARG A 37 10.40 0.76 10.86
C ARG A 37 11.06 1.92 10.15
N ALA A 38 10.35 2.55 9.22
CA ALA A 38 10.88 3.71 8.51
C ALA A 38 11.11 4.90 9.46
N ILE A 39 10.26 5.08 10.48
CA ILE A 39 10.47 6.06 11.55
C ILE A 39 11.72 5.72 12.35
N ASP A 40 11.84 4.48 12.86
CA ASP A 40 13.00 4.04 13.64
C ASP A 40 14.33 4.20 12.88
N GLU A 41 14.31 4.01 11.55
CA GLU A 41 15.49 4.18 10.68
C GLU A 41 15.85 5.64 10.39
N ASN A 42 14.89 6.57 10.52
CA ASN A 42 15.06 8.00 10.23
C ASN A 42 15.20 8.88 11.47
N ILE A 43 15.06 8.32 12.68
CA ILE A 43 15.38 9.01 13.93
C ILE A 43 16.91 8.96 14.12
N ASP A 44 17.57 10.12 14.09
CA ASP A 44 18.99 10.25 14.48
C ASP A 44 19.12 10.28 16.02
N ASP A 45 20.19 9.70 16.58
CA ASP A 45 20.47 9.64 18.04
C ASP A 45 20.44 11.02 18.74
N ASP A 46 20.63 12.14 18.02
CA ASP A 46 20.55 13.50 18.57
C ASP A 46 19.09 13.99 18.77
N ASP A 47 18.12 13.44 18.03
CA ASP A 47 16.69 13.76 18.17
C ASP A 47 16.04 13.05 19.38
N GLU A 48 16.64 11.98 19.92
CA GLU A 48 16.15 11.31 21.15
C GLU A 48 16.12 12.27 22.36
N ASN A 49 17.01 13.27 22.41
CA ASN A 49 17.01 14.25 23.50
C ASN A 49 15.80 15.21 23.45
N ASP A 50 15.32 15.56 22.26
CA ASP A 50 14.16 16.46 22.07
C ASP A 50 12.81 15.73 22.16
N MET A 51 12.81 14.39 22.01
CA MET A 51 11.61 13.55 22.17
C MET A 51 11.01 13.59 23.60
N THR A 52 11.76 14.08 24.59
CA THR A 52 11.30 14.18 25.98
C THR A 52 10.69 15.54 26.34
N GLU A 53 10.90 16.59 25.53
CA GLU A 53 10.52 17.97 25.90
C GLU A 53 9.58 18.68 24.91
N ILE A 54 9.52 18.29 23.62
CA ILE A 54 8.61 18.91 22.64
C ILE A 54 8.03 17.85 21.67
N GLY A 55 6.86 17.28 22.03
CA GLY A 55 5.89 16.71 21.08
C GLY A 55 6.35 15.56 20.18
N SER A 56 6.47 14.35 20.73
CA SER A 56 6.74 13.09 19.99
C SER A 56 5.82 12.78 18.80
N GLY A 57 4.65 13.44 18.70
CA GLY A 57 3.74 13.35 17.55
C GLY A 57 4.21 14.11 16.31
N ASP A 58 4.85 15.28 16.48
CA ASP A 58 5.20 16.16 15.35
C ASP A 58 6.37 15.59 14.53
N THR A 59 7.38 14.99 15.18
CA THR A 59 8.50 14.34 14.49
C THR A 59 8.03 13.15 13.65
N ARG A 60 7.11 12.33 14.19
CA ARG A 60 6.56 11.16 13.48
C ARG A 60 5.71 11.59 12.28
N ILE A 61 4.86 12.59 12.45
CA ILE A 61 4.08 13.17 11.35
C ILE A 61 5.01 13.73 10.27
N ASN A 62 6.08 14.44 10.66
CA ASN A 62 7.05 14.99 9.71
C ASN A 62 7.79 13.91 8.93
N ILE A 63 8.26 12.84 9.59
CA ILE A 63 8.93 11.72 8.92
C ILE A 63 7.97 11.02 7.96
N CYS A 64 6.76 10.64 8.40
CA CYS A 64 5.77 10.01 7.54
C CYS A 64 5.37 10.90 6.35
N THR A 65 5.23 12.22 6.57
CA THR A 65 4.93 13.18 5.52
C THR A 65 6.06 13.26 4.51
N LYS A 66 7.32 13.32 4.99
CA LYS A 66 8.51 13.34 4.14
C LYS A 66 8.64 12.06 3.31
N LEU A 67 8.50 10.89 3.93
CA LEU A 67 8.50 9.60 3.24
C LEU A 67 7.38 9.52 2.19
N GLY A 68 6.17 9.98 2.54
CA GLY A 68 5.05 10.05 1.60
C GLY A 68 5.31 10.93 0.37
N VAL A 69 6.18 11.94 0.49
CA VAL A 69 6.60 12.82 -0.61
C VAL A 69 7.77 12.23 -1.39
N GLU A 70 8.73 11.61 -0.70
CA GLU A 70 9.98 11.12 -1.30
C GLU A 70 9.85 9.73 -1.92
N GLU A 71 9.16 8.81 -1.25
CA GLU A 71 9.04 7.40 -1.65
C GLU A 71 7.66 7.05 -2.19
N GLY A 72 6.64 7.83 -1.82
CA GLY A 72 5.24 7.55 -2.13
C GLY A 72 4.50 6.99 -0.91
N LYS A 73 3.22 6.61 -1.10
CA LYS A 73 2.36 6.12 -0.02
C LYS A 73 1.95 4.68 -0.27
N CYS A 74 1.74 3.94 0.81
CA CYS A 74 1.06 2.66 0.73
C CYS A 74 -0.40 2.87 0.28
N GLU A 75 -0.86 2.10 -0.69
CA GLU A 75 -2.22 2.17 -1.22
C GLU A 75 -2.89 0.79 -1.10
N LEU A 76 -4.11 0.75 -0.56
CA LEU A 76 -4.87 -0.49 -0.38
C LEU A 76 -6.09 -0.45 -1.27
N TYR A 77 -6.32 -1.52 -2.00
CA TYR A 77 -7.44 -1.65 -2.90
C TYR A 77 -8.22 -2.91 -2.57
N LYS A 78 -9.50 -2.95 -2.97
CA LYS A 78 -10.18 -4.24 -3.11
C LYS A 78 -9.62 -4.96 -4.31
N THR A 79 -9.13 -6.19 -4.13
CA THR A 79 -8.55 -6.98 -5.22
C THR A 79 -9.55 -7.17 -6.36
N GLU A 80 -10.83 -7.35 -6.03
CA GLU A 80 -11.90 -7.48 -7.03
C GLU A 80 -12.05 -6.24 -7.91
N GLU A 81 -11.98 -5.04 -7.34
CA GLU A 81 -12.11 -3.79 -8.10
C GLU A 81 -10.93 -3.61 -9.07
N VAL A 82 -9.72 -3.97 -8.64
CA VAL A 82 -8.53 -3.99 -9.49
C VAL A 82 -8.67 -4.99 -10.63
N ILE A 83 -9.10 -6.23 -10.35
CA ILE A 83 -9.33 -7.26 -11.37
C ILE A 83 -10.38 -6.82 -12.39
N ASN A 84 -11.49 -6.23 -11.91
CA ASN A 84 -12.55 -5.73 -12.77
C ASN A 84 -12.04 -4.62 -13.69
N LYS A 85 -11.27 -3.66 -13.17
CA LYS A 85 -10.65 -2.60 -13.97
C LYS A 85 -9.71 -3.17 -15.05
N ILE A 86 -8.86 -4.14 -14.71
CA ILE A 86 -7.98 -4.79 -15.69
C ILE A 86 -8.80 -5.52 -16.77
N SER A 87 -9.90 -6.17 -16.37
CA SER A 87 -10.74 -7.00 -17.24
C SER A 87 -11.66 -6.18 -18.15
N ASP A 88 -12.01 -4.95 -17.77
CA ASP A 88 -12.87 -4.03 -18.52
C ASP A 88 -12.13 -3.27 -19.64
N GLU A 89 -10.81 -3.44 -19.72
CA GLU A 89 -9.98 -2.83 -20.75
C GLU A 89 -10.40 -3.25 -22.16
N LEU A 90 -10.46 -2.28 -23.08
CA LEU A 90 -10.85 -2.52 -24.48
C LEU A 90 -9.96 -3.56 -25.17
N VAL A 91 -8.67 -3.58 -24.79
CA VAL A 91 -7.70 -4.58 -25.25
C VAL A 91 -7.28 -5.41 -24.05
N PHE A 92 -7.86 -6.61 -23.94
CA PHE A 92 -7.49 -7.61 -22.94
C PHE A 92 -6.59 -8.67 -23.59
N ASP A 93 -5.28 -8.54 -23.38
CA ASP A 93 -4.26 -9.40 -23.96
C ASP A 93 -3.77 -10.48 -22.98
N THR A 94 -2.69 -11.17 -23.36
CA THR A 94 -2.12 -12.26 -22.54
C THR A 94 -1.44 -11.72 -21.29
N GLU A 95 -0.79 -10.55 -21.35
CA GLU A 95 -0.11 -9.94 -20.20
C GLU A 95 -1.13 -9.57 -19.12
N LYS A 96 -2.23 -8.92 -19.50
CA LYS A 96 -3.34 -8.59 -18.57
C LYS A 96 -3.97 -9.85 -17.97
N LYS A 97 -4.11 -10.91 -18.77
CA LYS A 97 -4.62 -12.19 -18.28
C LYS A 97 -3.69 -12.80 -17.24
N GLU A 98 -2.38 -12.77 -17.46
CA GLU A 98 -1.38 -13.26 -16.50
C GLU A 98 -1.42 -12.45 -15.20
N ILE A 99 -1.60 -11.14 -15.26
CA ILE A 99 -1.75 -10.29 -14.07
C ILE A 99 -3.00 -10.67 -13.28
N VAL A 100 -4.15 -10.84 -13.94
CA VAL A 100 -5.39 -11.29 -13.28
C VAL A 100 -5.19 -12.68 -12.65
N GLU A 101 -4.50 -13.59 -13.33
CA GLU A 101 -4.20 -14.91 -12.77
C GLU A 101 -3.35 -14.81 -11.50
N ARG A 102 -2.32 -13.95 -11.46
CA ARG A 102 -1.51 -13.67 -10.27
C ARG A 102 -2.30 -13.02 -9.14
N LEU A 103 -3.21 -12.09 -9.44
CA LEU A 103 -4.09 -11.47 -8.45
C LEU A 103 -5.09 -12.46 -7.84
N CYS A 104 -5.39 -13.56 -8.54
CA CYS A 104 -6.21 -14.65 -8.01
C CYS A 104 -5.42 -15.67 -7.17
N GLU A 105 -4.09 -15.59 -7.11
CA GLU A 105 -3.26 -16.49 -6.30
C GLU A 105 -3.25 -16.07 -4.83
N ALA A 106 -2.95 -17.05 -3.96
CA ALA A 106 -2.83 -16.79 -2.53
C ALA A 106 -1.60 -15.95 -2.20
N ASP A 107 -0.50 -16.22 -2.91
CA ASP A 107 0.76 -15.51 -2.77
C ASP A 107 0.86 -14.47 -3.90
N ILE A 108 0.65 -13.21 -3.56
CA ILE A 108 0.80 -12.10 -4.48
C ILE A 108 2.18 -11.49 -4.25
N ASP A 109 3.09 -11.74 -5.20
CA ASP A 109 4.44 -11.18 -5.22
C ASP A 109 4.77 -10.69 -6.63
N PHE A 110 4.50 -9.41 -6.88
CA PHE A 110 4.81 -8.74 -8.14
C PHE A 110 4.89 -7.24 -7.97
N ASN A 111 5.53 -6.55 -8.91
CA ASN A 111 5.61 -5.10 -8.90
C ASN A 111 4.66 -4.49 -9.95
N ILE A 112 3.88 -3.48 -9.57
CA ILE A 112 2.92 -2.82 -10.48
C ILE A 112 3.62 -2.07 -11.63
N TYR A 113 4.79 -1.47 -11.37
CA TYR A 113 5.50 -0.64 -12.34
C TYR A 113 6.11 -1.49 -13.45
N ASP A 114 6.55 -2.71 -13.14
CA ASP A 114 7.04 -3.67 -14.14
C ASP A 114 5.96 -4.03 -15.17
N ASN A 115 4.69 -3.90 -14.79
CA ASN A 115 3.53 -4.30 -15.59
C ASN A 115 2.72 -3.09 -16.11
N ASN A 116 3.18 -1.85 -15.88
CA ASN A 116 2.44 -0.60 -16.12
C ASN A 116 1.01 -0.64 -15.51
N LEU A 117 0.85 -1.39 -14.41
CA LEU A 117 -0.45 -1.58 -13.79
C LEU A 117 -0.88 -0.32 -13.03
N ASP A 118 0.07 0.49 -12.57
CA ASP A 118 -0.12 1.80 -11.96
C ASP A 118 -0.97 2.74 -12.83
N LEU A 119 -0.69 2.79 -14.14
CA LEU A 119 -1.45 3.59 -15.09
C LEU A 119 -2.84 3.01 -15.36
N LEU A 120 -2.98 1.69 -15.26
CA LEU A 120 -4.22 0.99 -15.56
C LEU A 120 -5.26 1.16 -14.45
N ILE A 121 -4.79 1.16 -13.20
CA ILE A 121 -5.62 1.22 -12.00
C ILE A 121 -5.74 2.64 -11.44
N SER A 122 -5.24 3.66 -12.16
CA SER A 122 -5.26 5.07 -11.71
C SER A 122 -6.64 5.62 -11.37
N ASP A 123 -7.69 5.02 -11.93
CA ASP A 123 -9.09 5.40 -11.68
C ASP A 123 -9.78 4.53 -10.62
N VAL A 124 -9.08 3.54 -10.07
CA VAL A 124 -9.58 2.72 -8.96
C VAL A 124 -9.35 3.52 -7.69
N GLU A 125 -10.39 3.69 -6.88
CA GLU A 125 -10.27 4.45 -5.65
C GLU A 125 -9.61 3.59 -4.56
N PRO A 126 -8.46 4.01 -3.99
CA PRO A 126 -7.88 3.30 -2.86
C PRO A 126 -8.78 3.45 -1.64
N ILE A 127 -8.80 2.40 -0.82
CA ILE A 127 -9.41 2.41 0.50
C ILE A 127 -8.61 3.36 1.37
N ASP A 128 -9.28 4.31 2.02
CA ASP A 128 -8.65 5.17 3.00
C ASP A 128 -8.28 4.35 4.25
N ILE A 129 -6.97 4.24 4.49
CA ILE A 129 -6.37 3.45 5.57
C ILE A 129 -5.81 4.36 6.66
N MET A 130 -5.71 5.67 6.39
CA MET A 130 -5.20 6.63 7.34
C MET A 130 -6.34 7.02 8.29
N GLU A 131 -6.37 6.39 9.47
CA GLU A 131 -6.70 7.20 10.64
C GLU A 131 -5.65 8.32 10.66
N THR A 132 -6.11 9.57 10.68
CA THR A 132 -5.27 10.76 10.77
C THR A 132 -4.15 10.49 11.75
N TYR A 133 -2.91 10.36 11.26
CA TYR A 133 -1.74 10.18 12.12
C TYR A 133 -1.78 11.31 13.15
N GLY A 134 -2.04 10.97 14.42
CA GLY A 134 -2.14 11.96 15.51
C GLY A 134 -3.52 12.22 16.11
N GLU A 135 -4.54 11.37 15.94
CA GLU A 135 -5.61 11.37 16.96
C GLU A 135 -5.04 10.77 18.26
N ILE A 136 -4.57 11.69 19.11
CA ILE A 136 -4.29 11.47 20.53
C ILE A 136 -5.66 11.25 21.19
N ASP A 137 -5.94 10.05 21.67
CA ASP A 137 -6.99 9.81 22.67
C ASP A 137 -6.66 10.60 23.97
#